data_AF-A0A0S8BQ77-F1
#
_entry.id   AF-A0A0S8BQ77-F1
#
_cell.length_a   1.000
_cell.length_b   1.000
_cell.length_c   1.000
_cell.angle_alpha   90.00
_cell.angle_beta   90.00
_cell.angle_gamma   90.00
#
_symmetry.space_group_name_H-M   'P 1'
#
loop_
_entity.id
_entity.type
_entity.pdbx_description
1 polymer ?
#
loop_
_entity_poly.entity_id
_entity_poly.type
_entity_poly.pdbx_seq_one_letter_code
_entity_poly.pdbx_strand_id
1 'polypeptide(L)'
;MDFDPRLEDAENIQENEVEPQAIDIEALVKEARRSRVIEEADVQAILASADEEQADRLYEQLQRLGIRIVSDEGETIEDMSDANALLEAELEEEDDEDETRPYVHEAEDDPVHTYLKEIGQVSLLTAEQEIWLATQLAAATTLERLTTQVMDEDGQESIHARTIMANYQSLLESWIQADEASQILNAQLPIGKERVELPDLSLIIREAQQLRQGWQSSSPSFMRHYLNDGEWGQAEEWSDLAKSVFTIFTALYLMPPDLSDQVCTYYMENHDLPSLETFQEWLDQDEIALKYNEFMIYHLAEEAKDQLTRANLRLVVSVAKRYMGRGIQFQDLVQEGNVGLLRAVEKFDHTKGYKFSTYATWWIRQAVSRAIADQARTIRIPVHMVETINRIGRAQRDMVQQLLRDPTDEELAQELGYLTPEELEQISRSRIDGEPIDPLLYRKWRQATGKIRNIRRISQPTISLEQPARPEESTELVDFIPDETIPEPVDAASKQLLREQVRNVLEFLSDRERQVLEMRFGLKDGKDHTLEEVGREFGVTRERIRQIEAKALRKLRHPSRSKMLRDYLS
;
A
#
# COMPACT_ATOMS: atom_id res chain seq x y z
N MET A 1 23.38 -35.58 35.40
CA MET A 1 23.14 -34.44 34.51
C MET A 1 24.40 -34.24 33.70
N ASP A 2 24.46 -34.88 32.54
CA ASP A 2 25.46 -34.55 31.53
C ASP A 2 25.04 -33.22 30.92
N PHE A 3 25.87 -32.21 31.09
CA PHE A 3 25.69 -30.88 30.55
C PHE A 3 26.07 -30.93 29.06
N ASP A 4 25.10 -30.88 28.16
CA ASP A 4 25.33 -30.79 26.71
C ASP A 4 25.69 -29.33 26.36
N PRO A 5 26.92 -29.04 25.88
CA PRO A 5 27.38 -27.68 25.62
C PRO A 5 26.88 -27.12 24.27
N ARG A 6 25.78 -27.62 23.71
CA ARG A 6 25.26 -27.24 22.38
C ARG A 6 24.17 -26.16 22.39
N LEU A 7 23.95 -25.48 23.50
CA LEU A 7 22.88 -24.49 23.63
C LEU A 7 23.35 -23.02 23.73
N GLU A 8 24.66 -22.74 23.72
CA GLU A 8 25.16 -21.34 23.81
C GLU A 8 25.41 -20.65 22.45
N ASP A 9 25.26 -21.33 21.32
CA ASP A 9 25.47 -20.71 20.00
C ASP A 9 24.20 -20.03 19.42
N ALA A 10 23.13 -19.89 20.20
CA ALA A 10 21.85 -19.33 19.73
C ALA A 10 21.68 -17.80 19.96
N GLU A 11 22.60 -17.14 20.68
CA GLU A 11 22.42 -15.72 21.07
C GLU A 11 23.38 -14.73 20.36
N ASN A 12 23.96 -15.10 19.21
CA ASN A 12 24.75 -14.14 18.43
C ASN A 12 24.48 -14.23 16.92
N ILE A 13 23.20 -14.35 16.57
CA ILE A 13 22.73 -13.87 15.27
C ILE A 13 22.72 -12.35 15.41
N GLN A 14 23.85 -11.72 15.08
CA GLN A 14 23.84 -10.31 14.72
C GLN A 14 22.68 -10.13 13.74
N GLU A 15 21.72 -9.31 14.16
CA GLU A 15 20.78 -8.62 13.29
C GLU A 15 21.62 -7.89 12.24
N ASN A 16 22.07 -8.61 11.21
CA ASN A 16 22.22 -8.01 9.92
C ASN A 16 20.79 -7.63 9.53
N GLU A 17 20.40 -6.42 9.91
CA GLU A 17 19.50 -5.61 9.11
C GLU A 17 19.97 -5.78 7.67
N VAL A 18 19.34 -6.73 6.98
CA VAL A 18 19.35 -6.75 5.53
C VAL A 18 18.57 -5.49 5.22
N GLU A 19 19.30 -4.39 4.98
CA GLU A 19 18.76 -3.22 4.29
C GLU A 19 17.84 -3.76 3.20
N PRO A 20 16.57 -3.31 3.12
CA PRO A 20 15.64 -3.82 2.14
C PRO A 20 16.34 -3.70 0.80
N GLN A 21 16.61 -4.85 0.15
CA GLN A 21 17.16 -4.85 -1.20
C GLN A 21 16.17 -4.02 -2.01
N ALA A 22 16.59 -2.79 -2.36
CA ALA A 22 15.79 -1.90 -3.18
C ALA A 22 15.39 -2.72 -4.41
N ILE A 23 14.09 -3.03 -4.50
CA ILE A 23 13.60 -3.85 -5.59
C ILE A 23 13.83 -3.02 -6.86
N ASP A 24 14.69 -3.53 -7.74
CA ASP A 24 15.25 -2.75 -8.84
C ASP A 24 14.19 -2.58 -9.92
N ILE A 25 13.45 -1.47 -9.84
CA ILE A 25 12.43 -1.03 -10.79
C ILE A 25 12.97 -1.10 -12.24
N GLU A 26 14.26 -0.79 -12.44
CA GLU A 26 14.89 -0.83 -13.76
C GLU A 26 15.05 -2.25 -14.31
N ALA A 27 15.26 -3.25 -13.45
CA ALA A 27 15.41 -4.64 -13.86
C ALA A 27 14.09 -5.20 -14.41
N LEU A 28 12.98 -4.93 -13.73
CA LEU A 28 11.65 -5.37 -14.15
C LEU A 28 11.21 -4.66 -15.44
N VAL A 29 11.43 -3.35 -15.55
CA VAL A 29 11.16 -2.60 -16.80
C VAL A 29 11.98 -3.14 -17.98
N LYS A 30 13.21 -3.59 -17.73
CA LYS A 30 14.07 -4.19 -18.77
C LYS A 30 13.60 -5.57 -19.22
N GLU A 31 13.07 -6.38 -18.29
CA GLU A 31 12.45 -7.67 -18.58
C GLU A 31 11.14 -7.49 -19.35
N ALA A 32 10.30 -6.57 -18.88
CA ALA A 32 9.05 -6.18 -19.49
C ALA A 32 9.17 -5.62 -20.91
N ARG A 33 10.26 -4.88 -21.20
CA ARG A 33 10.58 -4.42 -22.56
C ARG A 33 10.75 -5.55 -23.56
N ARG A 34 11.14 -6.76 -23.11
CA ARG A 34 11.32 -7.93 -23.98
C ARG A 34 10.01 -8.66 -24.27
N SER A 35 9.14 -8.78 -23.28
CA SER A 35 7.87 -9.52 -23.38
C SER A 35 6.67 -8.65 -23.79
N ARG A 36 6.74 -7.32 -23.61
CA ARG A 36 5.62 -6.35 -23.68
C ARG A 36 4.45 -6.66 -22.73
N VAL A 37 4.63 -7.62 -21.83
CA VAL A 37 3.65 -8.09 -20.84
C VAL A 37 4.36 -8.24 -19.51
N ILE A 38 3.74 -7.75 -18.45
CA ILE A 38 4.16 -8.03 -17.07
C ILE A 38 3.00 -8.67 -16.32
N GLU A 39 3.34 -9.65 -15.49
CA GLU A 39 2.39 -10.27 -14.55
C GLU A 39 2.07 -9.35 -13.37
N GLU A 40 0.80 -9.27 -13.03
CA GLU A 40 0.25 -8.44 -11.96
C GLU A 40 0.96 -8.69 -10.62
N ALA A 41 1.24 -9.95 -10.30
CA ALA A 41 1.88 -10.34 -9.05
C ALA A 41 3.32 -9.80 -8.92
N ASP A 42 4.01 -9.55 -10.03
CA ASP A 42 5.37 -8.99 -10.02
C ASP A 42 5.34 -7.47 -9.89
N VAL A 43 4.37 -6.80 -10.54
CA VAL A 43 4.11 -5.36 -10.30
C VAL A 43 3.71 -5.15 -8.85
N GLN A 44 2.78 -5.95 -8.33
CA GLN A 44 2.34 -5.90 -6.94
C GLN A 44 3.49 -6.13 -5.96
N ALA A 45 4.39 -7.07 -6.24
CA ALA A 45 5.54 -7.30 -5.38
C ALA A 45 6.45 -6.07 -5.28
N ILE A 46 6.68 -5.34 -6.37
CA ILE A 46 7.43 -4.09 -6.31
C ILE A 46 6.63 -3.03 -5.53
N LEU A 47 5.36 -2.87 -5.85
CA LEU A 47 4.51 -1.82 -5.31
C LEU A 47 4.16 -1.98 -3.83
N ALA A 48 4.17 -3.19 -3.32
CA ALA A 48 3.80 -3.45 -1.94
C ALA A 48 4.91 -3.04 -0.95
N SER A 49 6.15 -2.92 -1.43
CA SER A 49 7.27 -2.30 -0.70
C SER A 49 7.59 -0.86 -1.13
N ALA A 50 7.07 -0.40 -2.28
CA ALA A 50 7.35 0.92 -2.83
C ALA A 50 6.47 2.02 -2.18
N ASP A 51 7.05 3.21 -2.07
CA ASP A 51 6.31 4.40 -1.67
C ASP A 51 5.35 4.85 -2.78
N GLU A 52 4.36 5.66 -2.40
CA GLU A 52 3.29 6.08 -3.30
C GLU A 52 3.80 6.81 -4.56
N GLU A 53 4.87 7.61 -4.45
CA GLU A 53 5.51 8.27 -5.59
C GLU A 53 6.29 7.30 -6.50
N GLN A 54 6.87 6.25 -5.93
CA GLN A 54 7.60 5.24 -6.70
C GLN A 54 6.63 4.41 -7.53
N ALA A 55 5.46 4.13 -6.94
CA ALA A 55 4.36 3.44 -7.58
C ALA A 55 3.84 4.23 -8.81
N ASP A 56 3.64 5.54 -8.64
CA ASP A 56 3.26 6.46 -9.72
C ASP A 56 4.30 6.48 -10.85
N ARG A 57 5.60 6.60 -10.52
CA ARG A 57 6.68 6.62 -11.51
C ARG A 57 6.80 5.31 -12.29
N LEU A 58 6.69 4.17 -11.60
CA LEU A 58 6.69 2.86 -12.25
C LEU A 58 5.57 2.79 -13.29
N TYR A 59 4.37 3.22 -12.90
CA TYR A 59 3.21 3.18 -13.79
C TYR A 59 3.39 4.07 -15.02
N GLU A 60 3.85 5.32 -14.84
CA GLU A 60 4.16 6.21 -15.96
C GLU A 60 5.18 5.60 -16.92
N GLN A 61 6.19 4.91 -16.38
CA GLN A 61 7.19 4.22 -17.20
C GLN A 61 6.61 3.01 -17.95
N LEU A 62 5.77 2.20 -17.29
CA LEU A 62 5.12 1.05 -17.90
C LEU A 62 4.15 1.47 -19.01
N GLN A 63 3.39 2.54 -18.78
CA GLN A 63 2.49 3.13 -19.77
C GLN A 63 3.25 3.73 -20.96
N ARG A 64 4.31 4.51 -20.72
CA ARG A 64 5.13 5.09 -21.80
C ARG A 64 5.69 4.01 -22.73
N LEU A 65 5.95 2.83 -22.20
CA LEU A 65 6.46 1.69 -22.95
C LEU A 65 5.36 0.80 -23.54
N GLY A 66 4.09 1.09 -23.29
CA GLY A 66 2.93 0.34 -23.78
C GLY A 66 2.85 -1.09 -23.25
N ILE A 67 3.31 -1.33 -22.01
CA ILE A 67 3.37 -2.67 -21.42
C ILE A 67 2.01 -3.02 -20.80
N ARG A 68 1.45 -4.18 -21.16
CA ARG A 68 0.18 -4.68 -20.61
C ARG A 68 0.39 -5.42 -19.30
N ILE A 69 -0.39 -5.08 -18.28
CA ILE A 69 -0.41 -5.78 -16.99
C ILE A 69 -1.47 -6.88 -17.05
N VAL A 70 -1.06 -8.12 -16.82
CA VAL A 70 -1.91 -9.31 -16.92
C VAL A 70 -2.04 -9.95 -15.53
N SER A 71 -3.27 -10.20 -15.09
CA SER A 71 -3.57 -10.89 -13.83
C SER A 71 -3.17 -12.37 -13.86
N ASP A 72 -3.13 -13.02 -12.68
CA ASP A 72 -2.90 -14.47 -12.55
C ASP A 72 -3.88 -15.34 -13.37
N GLU A 73 -5.02 -14.77 -13.79
CA GLU A 73 -6.06 -15.42 -14.60
C GLU A 73 -5.94 -15.12 -16.11
N GLY A 74 -4.91 -14.37 -16.52
CA GLY A 74 -4.67 -14.04 -17.93
C GLY A 74 -5.41 -12.81 -18.44
N GLU A 75 -6.16 -12.12 -17.57
CA GLU A 75 -6.96 -10.95 -17.93
C GLU A 75 -6.17 -9.64 -17.79
N THR A 76 -6.35 -8.74 -18.74
CA THR A 76 -5.77 -7.40 -18.74
C THR A 76 -6.68 -6.39 -18.01
N ILE A 77 -6.13 -5.22 -17.69
CA ILE A 77 -6.92 -4.09 -17.15
C ILE A 77 -8.05 -3.66 -18.11
N GLU A 78 -7.87 -3.85 -19.42
CA GLU A 78 -8.90 -3.56 -20.43
C GLU A 78 -10.07 -4.56 -20.31
N ASP A 79 -9.77 -5.85 -20.16
CA ASP A 79 -10.78 -6.91 -19.97
C ASP A 79 -11.59 -6.71 -18.67
N MET A 80 -10.99 -6.11 -17.64
CA MET A 80 -11.67 -5.76 -16.39
C MET A 80 -12.71 -4.64 -16.58
N SER A 81 -12.43 -3.68 -17.47
CA SER A 81 -13.38 -2.61 -17.77
C SER A 81 -14.59 -3.13 -18.55
N ASP A 82 -14.38 -4.14 -19.39
CA ASP A 82 -15.46 -4.82 -20.10
C ASP A 82 -16.26 -5.75 -19.16
N ALA A 83 -15.59 -6.39 -18.18
CA ALA A 83 -16.26 -7.17 -17.14
C ALA A 83 -17.15 -6.31 -16.23
N ASN A 84 -16.79 -5.04 -16.02
CA ASN A 84 -17.66 -4.08 -15.34
C ASN A 84 -18.96 -3.84 -16.14
N ALA A 85 -18.87 -3.75 -17.47
CA ALA A 85 -20.04 -3.62 -18.35
C ALA A 85 -20.93 -4.88 -18.35
N LEU A 86 -20.36 -6.08 -18.16
CA LEU A 86 -21.16 -7.30 -17.97
C LEU A 86 -21.85 -7.35 -16.60
N LEU A 87 -21.16 -6.98 -15.53
CA LEU A 87 -21.76 -6.89 -14.19
C LEU A 87 -22.88 -5.84 -14.16
N GLU A 88 -22.76 -4.80 -14.98
CA GLU A 88 -23.80 -3.80 -15.20
C GLU A 88 -25.05 -4.38 -15.84
N ALA A 89 -24.91 -5.23 -16.87
CA ALA A 89 -26.04 -5.92 -17.49
C ALA A 89 -26.76 -6.87 -16.52
N GLU A 90 -26.01 -7.60 -15.68
CA GLU A 90 -26.59 -8.47 -14.65
C GLU A 90 -27.39 -7.68 -13.59
N LEU A 91 -26.90 -6.51 -13.18
CA LEU A 91 -27.58 -5.66 -12.20
C LEU A 91 -28.82 -4.95 -12.78
N GLU A 92 -28.81 -4.61 -14.09
CA GLU A 92 -29.98 -4.06 -14.78
C GLU A 92 -31.06 -5.12 -15.03
N GLU A 93 -30.68 -6.37 -15.31
CA GLU A 93 -31.62 -7.50 -15.44
C GLU A 93 -32.28 -7.89 -14.11
N GLU A 94 -31.58 -7.75 -12.98
CA GLU A 94 -32.15 -7.97 -11.64
C GLU A 94 -33.25 -6.94 -11.28
N ASP A 95 -33.16 -5.70 -11.75
CA ASP A 95 -34.18 -4.67 -11.53
C ASP A 95 -35.48 -4.91 -12.35
N ASP A 96 -35.39 -5.60 -13.50
CA ASP A 96 -36.54 -5.90 -14.38
C ASP A 96 -37.25 -7.23 -14.05
N GLU A 97 -36.61 -8.18 -13.35
CA GLU A 97 -37.21 -9.49 -13.03
C GLU A 97 -37.95 -9.57 -11.68
N ASP A 98 -37.89 -8.54 -10.84
CA ASP A 98 -38.32 -8.64 -9.42
C ASP A 98 -39.82 -8.40 -9.14
N GLU A 99 -40.69 -8.36 -10.16
CA GLU A 99 -42.14 -8.25 -9.95
C GLU A 99 -42.86 -9.61 -9.66
N THR A 100 -42.21 -10.78 -9.76
CA THR A 100 -42.96 -12.06 -9.67
C THR A 100 -42.32 -13.26 -8.94
N ARG A 101 -41.49 -13.07 -7.91
CA ARG A 101 -41.10 -14.19 -7.02
C ARG A 101 -41.46 -13.96 -5.55
N PRO A 102 -42.28 -14.82 -4.93
CA PRO A 102 -42.46 -14.79 -3.48
C PRO A 102 -41.28 -15.51 -2.82
N TYR A 103 -40.24 -14.77 -2.42
CA TYR A 103 -39.11 -15.31 -1.65
C TYR A 103 -38.90 -14.58 -0.32
N VAL A 104 -39.02 -15.37 0.75
CA VAL A 104 -38.44 -15.31 2.10
C VAL A 104 -37.79 -13.98 2.56
N HIS A 105 -38.40 -13.37 3.59
CA HIS A 105 -37.93 -12.20 4.37
C HIS A 105 -36.61 -12.42 5.17
N GLU A 106 -35.53 -12.88 4.55
CA GLU A 106 -34.20 -12.92 5.22
C GLU A 106 -33.12 -12.10 4.50
N ALA A 107 -33.39 -11.54 3.31
CA ALA A 107 -32.42 -10.79 2.52
C ALA A 107 -32.53 -9.25 2.65
N GLU A 108 -33.53 -8.71 3.36
CA GLU A 108 -33.75 -7.26 3.47
C GLU A 108 -32.76 -6.54 4.41
N ASP A 109 -31.96 -7.28 5.21
CA ASP A 109 -31.05 -6.70 6.20
C ASP A 109 -29.55 -6.84 5.86
N ASP A 110 -29.17 -7.26 4.64
CA ASP A 110 -27.74 -7.31 4.27
C ASP A 110 -27.20 -5.89 3.96
N PRO A 111 -26.27 -5.35 4.77
CA PRO A 111 -25.65 -4.06 4.50
C PRO A 111 -24.92 -4.01 3.15
N VAL A 112 -24.43 -5.14 2.62
CA VAL A 112 -23.83 -5.20 1.28
C VAL A 112 -24.88 -4.92 0.20
N HIS A 113 -26.06 -5.54 0.31
CA HIS A 113 -27.14 -5.36 -0.66
C HIS A 113 -27.67 -3.92 -0.67
N THR A 114 -27.83 -3.33 0.51
CA THR A 114 -28.20 -1.91 0.64
C THR A 114 -27.18 -1.00 -0.06
N TYR A 115 -25.88 -1.25 0.16
CA TYR A 115 -24.81 -0.50 -0.49
C TYR A 115 -24.80 -0.65 -2.03
N LEU A 116 -24.97 -1.87 -2.55
CA LEU A 116 -25.04 -2.12 -4.00
C LEU A 116 -26.21 -1.38 -4.65
N LYS A 117 -27.36 -1.32 -3.98
CA LYS A 117 -28.53 -0.56 -4.44
C LYS A 117 -28.27 0.95 -4.47
N GLU A 118 -27.60 1.49 -3.46
CA GLU A 118 -27.27 2.92 -3.41
C GLU A 118 -26.32 3.33 -4.54
N ILE A 119 -25.28 2.54 -4.82
CA ILE A 119 -24.33 2.86 -5.90
C ILE A 119 -24.92 2.65 -7.30
N GLY A 120 -25.94 1.77 -7.43
CA GLY A 120 -26.64 1.53 -8.70
C GLY A 120 -27.50 2.72 -9.16
N GLN A 121 -27.90 3.61 -8.25
CA GLN A 121 -28.72 4.78 -8.58
C GLN A 121 -27.96 5.89 -9.32
N VAL A 122 -26.62 5.86 -9.30
CA VAL A 122 -25.79 6.90 -9.91
C VAL A 122 -25.51 6.55 -11.37
N SER A 123 -25.81 7.48 -12.27
CA SER A 123 -25.57 7.32 -13.70
C SER A 123 -24.08 7.22 -14.03
N LEU A 124 -23.74 6.37 -14.99
CA LEU A 124 -22.38 6.26 -15.53
C LEU A 124 -21.96 7.56 -16.23
N LEU A 125 -20.66 7.86 -16.13
CA LEU A 125 -20.07 9.02 -16.78
C LEU A 125 -19.66 8.68 -18.22
N THR A 126 -19.87 9.64 -19.11
CA THR A 126 -19.26 9.63 -20.44
C THR A 126 -17.82 10.14 -20.36
N ALA A 127 -16.98 9.80 -21.34
CA ALA A 127 -15.60 10.27 -21.40
C ALA A 127 -15.47 11.81 -21.43
N GLU A 128 -16.49 12.53 -21.91
CA GLU A 128 -16.54 14.00 -21.89
C GLU A 128 -16.79 14.54 -20.49
N GLN A 129 -17.72 13.92 -19.77
CA GLN A 129 -18.01 14.27 -18.38
C GLN A 129 -16.83 13.97 -17.45
N GLU A 130 -16.08 12.89 -17.71
CA GLU A 130 -14.83 12.61 -16.99
C GLU A 130 -13.82 13.75 -17.14
N ILE A 131 -13.61 14.25 -18.36
CA ILE A 131 -12.71 15.38 -18.65
C ILE A 131 -13.19 16.62 -17.92
N TRP A 132 -14.48 16.95 -18.01
CA TRP A 132 -15.05 18.13 -17.36
C TRP A 132 -14.91 18.11 -15.84
N LEU A 133 -15.25 16.99 -15.19
CA LEU A 133 -15.09 16.83 -13.74
C LEU A 133 -13.60 16.91 -13.35
N ALA A 134 -12.71 16.29 -14.12
CA ALA A 134 -11.28 16.36 -13.89
C ALA A 134 -10.70 17.77 -14.09
N THR A 135 -11.24 18.55 -15.05
CA THR A 135 -10.87 19.97 -15.20
C THR A 135 -11.32 20.80 -14.00
N GLN A 136 -12.51 20.56 -13.44
CA GLN A 136 -12.96 21.28 -12.23
C GLN A 136 -12.03 21.02 -11.04
N LEU A 137 -11.57 19.79 -10.87
CA LEU A 137 -10.57 19.42 -9.87
C LEU A 137 -9.22 20.09 -10.13
N ALA A 138 -8.72 20.00 -11.36
CA ALA A 138 -7.44 20.61 -11.76
C ALA A 138 -7.46 22.15 -11.67
N ALA A 139 -8.62 22.76 -11.87
CA ALA A 139 -8.80 24.21 -11.70
C ALA A 139 -8.58 24.62 -10.24
N ALA A 140 -9.18 23.90 -9.28
CA ALA A 140 -8.99 24.20 -7.86
C ALA A 140 -7.52 24.07 -7.43
N THR A 141 -6.82 23.01 -7.85
CA THR A 141 -5.39 22.84 -7.54
C THR A 141 -4.52 23.89 -8.22
N THR A 142 -4.86 24.29 -9.45
CA THR A 142 -4.18 25.37 -10.17
C THR A 142 -4.38 26.71 -9.47
N LEU A 143 -5.60 26.99 -9.00
CA LEU A 143 -5.92 28.20 -8.26
C LEU A 143 -5.13 28.25 -6.94
N GLU A 144 -5.12 27.17 -6.17
CA GLU A 144 -4.33 27.05 -4.94
C GLU A 144 -2.83 27.29 -5.19
N ARG A 145 -2.28 26.70 -6.26
CA ARG A 145 -0.89 26.92 -6.68
C ARG A 145 -0.62 28.40 -7.00
N LEU A 146 -1.49 29.04 -7.77
CA LEU A 146 -1.35 30.45 -8.17
C LEU A 146 -1.49 31.39 -6.96
N THR A 147 -2.46 31.15 -6.08
CA THR A 147 -2.63 31.95 -4.85
C THR A 147 -1.38 31.89 -3.99
N THR A 148 -0.80 30.70 -3.81
CA THR A 148 0.42 30.49 -3.01
C THR A 148 1.62 31.22 -3.60
N GLN A 149 1.79 31.17 -4.93
CA GLN A 149 2.86 31.91 -5.63
C GLN A 149 2.77 33.42 -5.42
N VAL A 150 1.55 33.96 -5.41
CA VAL A 150 1.28 35.39 -5.25
C VAL A 150 1.35 35.84 -3.78
N MET A 151 1.10 34.95 -2.81
CA MET A 151 1.19 35.25 -1.38
C MET A 151 2.60 35.63 -0.94
N ASP A 152 3.63 35.11 -1.62
CA ASP A 152 5.04 35.41 -1.33
C ASP A 152 5.49 36.80 -1.83
N GLU A 153 4.67 37.46 -2.65
CA GLU A 153 4.94 38.79 -3.19
C GLU A 153 4.29 39.89 -2.33
N ASP A 154 5.12 40.77 -1.73
CA ASP A 154 4.66 41.93 -0.96
C ASP A 154 4.03 43.00 -1.89
N GLY A 155 2.70 42.95 -2.05
CA GLY A 155 1.92 43.90 -2.86
C GLY A 155 0.79 44.60 -2.09
N GLN A 156 0.47 45.85 -2.47
CA GLN A 156 -0.71 46.59 -1.95
C GLN A 156 -2.03 46.13 -2.58
N GLU A 157 -1.97 45.37 -3.68
CA GLU A 157 -3.14 44.88 -4.41
C GLU A 157 -3.76 43.64 -3.76
N SER A 158 -5.07 43.48 -3.96
CA SER A 158 -5.81 42.28 -3.52
C SER A 158 -5.14 41.01 -4.04
N ILE A 159 -4.95 40.03 -3.14
CA ILE A 159 -4.36 38.71 -3.47
C ILE A 159 -5.17 38.03 -4.59
N HIS A 160 -6.50 38.18 -4.57
CA HIS A 160 -7.39 37.58 -5.57
C HIS A 160 -7.20 38.20 -6.96
N ALA A 161 -7.04 39.53 -7.03
CA ALA A 161 -6.79 40.23 -8.29
C ALA A 161 -5.44 39.80 -8.90
N ARG A 162 -4.40 39.73 -8.08
CA ARG A 162 -3.08 39.24 -8.50
C ARG A 162 -3.10 37.77 -8.93
N THR A 163 -3.90 36.93 -8.28
CA THR A 163 -4.09 35.52 -8.67
C THR A 163 -4.74 35.41 -10.05
N ILE A 164 -5.80 36.17 -10.32
CA ILE A 164 -6.45 36.20 -11.65
C ILE A 164 -5.50 36.77 -12.71
N MET A 165 -4.67 37.75 -12.36
CA MET A 165 -3.65 38.27 -13.25
C MET A 165 -2.59 37.22 -13.60
N ALA A 166 -2.09 36.49 -12.60
CA ALA A 166 -1.14 35.39 -12.80
C ALA A 166 -1.75 34.26 -13.65
N ASN A 167 -3.05 33.95 -13.44
CA ASN A 167 -3.79 33.02 -14.29
C ASN A 167 -3.85 33.49 -15.75
N TYR A 168 -4.13 34.78 -15.98
CA TYR A 168 -4.19 35.34 -17.33
C TYR A 168 -2.81 35.36 -18.01
N GLN A 169 -1.74 35.66 -17.27
CA GLN A 169 -0.38 35.54 -17.78
C GLN A 169 -0.07 34.09 -18.19
N SER A 170 -0.41 33.12 -17.34
CA SER A 170 -0.25 31.69 -17.66
C SER A 170 -1.03 31.28 -18.90
N LEU A 171 -2.20 31.89 -19.14
CA LEU A 171 -2.99 31.66 -20.35
C LEU A 171 -2.29 32.19 -21.61
N LEU A 172 -1.73 33.41 -21.56
CA LEU A 172 -0.97 33.99 -22.69
C LEU A 172 0.27 33.14 -23.01
N GLU A 173 1.01 32.71 -21.99
CA GLU A 173 2.18 31.83 -22.15
C GLU A 173 1.78 30.48 -22.76
N SER A 174 0.68 29.88 -22.27
CA SER A 174 0.18 28.60 -22.79
C SER A 174 -0.33 28.71 -24.22
N TRP A 175 -0.88 29.86 -24.62
CA TRP A 175 -1.29 30.14 -25.99
C TRP A 175 -0.11 30.17 -26.96
N ILE A 176 1.00 30.83 -26.55
CA ILE A 176 2.25 30.83 -27.33
C ILE A 176 2.80 29.40 -27.44
N GLN A 177 2.82 28.65 -26.33
CA GLN A 177 3.27 27.26 -26.35
C GLN A 177 2.41 26.36 -27.23
N ALA A 178 1.09 26.58 -27.28
CA ALA A 178 0.20 25.85 -28.18
C ALA A 178 0.50 26.14 -29.65
N ASP A 179 0.81 27.39 -30.00
CA ASP A 179 1.25 27.76 -31.36
C ASP A 179 2.58 27.10 -31.71
N GLU A 180 3.58 27.17 -30.83
CA GLU A 180 4.87 26.50 -31.03
C GLU A 180 4.71 24.98 -31.18
N ALA A 181 3.91 24.33 -30.32
CA ALA A 181 3.65 22.90 -30.38
C ALA A 181 2.92 22.50 -31.66
N SER A 182 1.92 23.28 -32.09
CA SER A 182 1.23 23.07 -33.36
C SER A 182 2.18 23.19 -34.57
N GLN A 183 3.11 24.15 -34.56
CA GLN A 183 4.11 24.29 -35.62
C GLN A 183 5.08 23.11 -35.67
N ILE A 184 5.54 22.62 -34.51
CA ILE A 184 6.41 21.44 -34.41
C ILE A 184 5.69 20.21 -34.96
N LEU A 185 4.45 20.00 -34.55
CA LEU A 185 3.62 18.90 -35.01
C LEU A 185 3.44 18.95 -36.53
N ASN A 186 3.08 20.12 -37.08
CA ASN A 186 2.93 20.34 -38.52
C ASN A 186 4.23 20.12 -39.31
N ALA A 187 5.40 20.34 -38.70
CA ALA A 187 6.69 20.08 -39.32
C ALA A 187 7.04 18.57 -39.38
N GLN A 188 6.45 17.77 -38.48
CA GLN A 188 6.71 16.33 -38.35
C GLN A 188 5.66 15.47 -39.08
N LEU A 189 4.52 16.05 -39.48
CA LEU A 189 3.46 15.33 -40.19
C LEU A 189 3.91 14.81 -41.58
N PRO A 190 3.54 13.57 -41.96
CA PRO A 190 3.79 13.04 -43.29
C PRO A 190 3.13 13.89 -44.39
N ILE A 191 3.80 14.00 -45.55
CA ILE A 191 3.30 14.75 -46.71
C ILE A 191 1.93 14.20 -47.14
N GLY A 192 0.85 14.95 -46.86
CA GLY A 192 -0.52 14.61 -47.26
C GLY A 192 -1.57 14.57 -46.14
N LYS A 193 -1.20 14.67 -44.86
CA LYS A 193 -2.16 14.94 -43.76
C LYS A 193 -2.51 16.45 -43.71
N GLU A 194 -3.75 16.77 -43.35
CA GLU A 194 -4.19 18.15 -43.14
C GLU A 194 -3.38 18.82 -42.03
N ARG A 195 -3.12 20.12 -42.18
CA ARG A 195 -2.41 20.90 -41.15
C ARG A 195 -3.30 21.01 -39.93
N VAL A 196 -2.70 20.85 -38.76
CA VAL A 196 -3.37 21.09 -37.49
C VAL A 196 -3.39 22.60 -37.26
N GLU A 197 -4.58 23.18 -37.33
CA GLU A 197 -4.80 24.59 -37.03
C GLU A 197 -5.01 24.77 -35.51
N LEU A 198 -4.75 25.98 -35.00
CA LEU A 198 -5.03 26.30 -33.60
C LEU A 198 -6.52 26.15 -33.29
N PRO A 199 -6.88 25.74 -32.07
CA PRO A 199 -8.28 25.60 -31.71
C PRO A 199 -8.97 26.96 -31.64
N ASP A 200 -10.25 27.00 -31.99
CA ASP A 200 -11.07 28.21 -31.87
C ASP A 200 -11.32 28.53 -30.40
N LEU A 201 -10.63 29.56 -29.89
CA LEU A 201 -10.75 30.00 -28.51
C LEU A 201 -12.17 30.43 -28.15
N SER A 202 -12.95 30.95 -29.09
CA SER A 202 -14.33 31.38 -28.79
C SER A 202 -15.21 30.21 -28.39
N LEU A 203 -15.00 29.04 -28.99
CA LEU A 203 -15.70 27.80 -28.65
C LEU A 203 -15.21 27.22 -27.32
N ILE A 204 -13.90 27.26 -27.06
CA ILE A 204 -13.32 26.83 -25.79
C ILE A 204 -13.80 27.71 -24.63
N ILE A 205 -13.87 29.03 -24.82
CA ILE A 205 -14.40 29.97 -23.82
C ILE A 205 -15.85 29.62 -23.48
N ARG A 206 -16.69 29.41 -24.49
CA ARG A 206 -18.10 29.03 -24.28
C ARG A 206 -18.23 27.69 -23.55
N GLU A 207 -17.41 26.71 -23.91
CA GLU A 207 -17.38 25.41 -23.23
C GLU A 207 -16.99 25.58 -21.75
N ALA A 208 -15.96 26.38 -21.45
CA ALA A 208 -15.51 26.63 -20.08
C ALA A 208 -16.59 27.34 -19.23
N GLN A 209 -17.32 28.28 -19.84
CA GLN A 209 -18.45 28.95 -19.19
C GLN A 209 -19.65 28.02 -18.97
N GLN A 210 -19.94 27.13 -19.93
CA GLN A 210 -21.00 26.12 -19.78
C GLN A 210 -20.68 25.15 -18.63
N LEU A 211 -19.42 24.74 -18.48
CA LEU A 211 -18.99 23.88 -17.39
C LEU A 211 -19.26 24.51 -16.01
N ARG A 212 -19.17 25.83 -15.88
CA ARG A 212 -19.54 26.55 -14.63
C ARG A 212 -21.03 26.50 -14.31
N GLN A 213 -21.89 26.25 -15.29
CA GLN A 213 -23.35 26.11 -15.11
C GLN A 213 -23.76 24.65 -14.80
N GLY A 214 -22.89 23.69 -15.10
CA GLY A 214 -23.07 22.27 -14.77
C GLY A 214 -22.39 21.34 -15.76
N TRP A 215 -21.98 20.17 -15.27
CA TRP A 215 -21.31 19.13 -16.07
C TRP A 215 -22.28 18.21 -16.83
N GLN A 216 -23.58 18.23 -16.51
CA GLN A 216 -24.60 17.38 -17.15
C GLN A 216 -25.07 17.89 -18.52
N SER A 217 -24.30 18.78 -19.16
CA SER A 217 -24.63 19.30 -20.48
C SER A 217 -24.69 18.16 -21.51
N SER A 218 -25.72 18.17 -22.35
CA SER A 218 -25.86 17.23 -23.46
C SER A 218 -25.12 17.68 -24.73
N SER A 219 -24.38 18.80 -24.66
CA SER A 219 -23.62 19.32 -25.79
C SER A 219 -22.25 18.64 -25.86
N PRO A 220 -21.79 18.19 -27.03
CA PRO A 220 -20.49 17.54 -27.14
C PRO A 220 -19.35 18.51 -26.81
N SER A 221 -18.31 18.01 -26.15
CA SER A 221 -17.09 18.79 -25.87
C SER A 221 -16.37 19.16 -27.18
N PHE A 222 -16.20 20.46 -27.42
CA PHE A 222 -15.45 20.96 -28.58
C PHE A 222 -13.97 20.65 -28.42
N MET A 223 -13.43 20.91 -27.23
CA MET A 223 -12.05 20.63 -26.89
C MET A 223 -11.68 19.16 -27.12
N ARG A 224 -12.52 18.23 -26.64
CA ARG A 224 -12.28 16.80 -26.82
C ARG A 224 -12.36 16.42 -28.29
N HIS A 225 -13.33 16.93 -29.05
CA HIS A 225 -13.43 16.63 -30.48
C HIS A 225 -12.18 17.08 -31.23
N TYR A 226 -11.72 18.32 -30.96
CA TYR A 226 -10.49 18.86 -31.53
C TYR A 226 -9.25 17.99 -31.23
N LEU A 227 -9.09 17.52 -29.99
CA LEU A 227 -7.96 16.67 -29.61
C LEU A 227 -8.10 15.23 -30.16
N ASN A 228 -9.31 14.69 -30.21
CA ASN A 228 -9.57 13.33 -30.66
C ASN A 228 -9.39 13.16 -32.19
N ASP A 229 -9.60 14.22 -32.97
CA ASP A 229 -9.31 14.25 -34.40
C ASP A 229 -7.79 14.15 -34.69
N GLY A 230 -6.95 14.25 -33.65
CA GLY A 230 -5.49 14.29 -33.71
C GLY A 230 -4.70 13.06 -33.26
N GLU A 231 -5.30 11.93 -32.84
CA GLU A 231 -4.56 10.79 -32.21
C GLU A 231 -4.05 11.09 -30.77
N TRP A 232 -4.74 11.98 -30.04
CA TRP A 232 -4.46 12.25 -28.62
C TRP A 232 -4.56 10.97 -27.76
N GLY A 233 -3.56 10.78 -26.88
CA GLY A 233 -3.41 9.59 -26.03
C GLY A 233 -2.59 8.44 -26.65
N GLN A 234 -2.27 8.49 -27.94
CA GLN A 234 -1.48 7.44 -28.62
C GLN A 234 -0.13 7.94 -29.16
N ALA A 235 -0.06 9.18 -29.63
CA ALA A 235 1.17 9.78 -30.17
C ALA A 235 1.83 10.75 -29.16
N GLU A 236 3.11 10.53 -28.83
CA GLU A 236 3.90 11.40 -27.92
C GLU A 236 3.99 12.85 -28.45
N GLU A 237 3.89 13.00 -29.78
CA GLU A 237 3.97 14.27 -30.51
C GLU A 237 2.79 15.22 -30.18
N TRP A 238 1.63 14.69 -29.78
CA TRP A 238 0.45 15.47 -29.42
C TRP A 238 0.36 15.83 -27.95
N SER A 239 1.21 15.22 -27.09
CA SER A 239 1.17 15.43 -25.64
C SER A 239 1.34 16.90 -25.27
N ASP A 240 2.30 17.58 -25.88
CA ASP A 240 2.62 18.97 -25.51
C ASP A 240 1.50 19.93 -25.94
N LEU A 241 0.97 19.76 -27.17
CA LEU A 241 -0.18 20.52 -27.64
C LEU A 241 -1.42 20.28 -26.76
N ALA A 242 -1.71 19.02 -26.43
CA ALA A 242 -2.83 18.68 -25.56
C ALA A 242 -2.71 19.34 -24.19
N LYS A 243 -1.54 19.24 -23.54
CA LYS A 243 -1.28 19.89 -22.25
C LYS A 243 -1.51 21.40 -22.32
N SER A 244 -0.97 22.08 -23.33
CA SER A 244 -1.19 23.52 -23.50
C SER A 244 -2.68 23.85 -23.68
N VAL A 245 -3.42 23.08 -24.47
CA VAL A 245 -4.87 23.26 -24.66
C VAL A 245 -5.65 23.03 -23.35
N PHE A 246 -5.28 22.02 -22.54
CA PHE A 246 -5.84 21.81 -21.21
C PHE A 246 -5.54 22.94 -20.24
N THR A 247 -4.32 23.48 -20.26
CA THR A 247 -3.96 24.64 -19.44
C THR A 247 -4.75 25.87 -19.87
N ILE A 248 -4.92 26.11 -21.17
CA ILE A 248 -5.76 27.19 -21.71
C ILE A 248 -7.20 27.02 -21.23
N PHE A 249 -7.80 25.83 -21.40
CA PHE A 249 -9.17 25.56 -20.96
C PHE A 249 -9.35 25.77 -19.46
N THR A 250 -8.41 25.29 -18.65
CA THR A 250 -8.41 25.49 -17.19
C THR A 250 -8.30 26.97 -16.83
N ALA A 251 -7.40 27.71 -17.48
CA ALA A 251 -7.23 29.14 -17.23
C ALA A 251 -8.45 29.96 -17.64
N LEU A 252 -9.10 29.60 -18.75
CA LEU A 252 -10.40 30.15 -19.17
C LEU A 252 -11.50 29.81 -18.16
N TYR A 253 -11.52 28.57 -17.66
CA TYR A 253 -12.44 28.15 -16.62
C TYR A 253 -12.24 28.95 -15.34
N LEU A 254 -11.00 29.28 -14.92
CA LEU A 254 -10.74 30.03 -13.69
C LEU A 254 -11.21 31.50 -13.72
N MET A 255 -11.41 32.07 -14.91
CA MET A 255 -11.82 33.47 -15.05
C MET A 255 -13.27 33.72 -14.62
N PRO A 256 -13.55 34.88 -13.97
CA PRO A 256 -14.92 35.34 -13.75
C PRO A 256 -15.72 35.42 -15.06
N PRO A 257 -17.03 35.11 -15.04
CA PRO A 257 -17.86 35.07 -16.25
C PRO A 257 -17.90 36.41 -16.97
N ASP A 258 -18.00 37.53 -16.26
CA ASP A 258 -18.04 38.87 -16.84
C ASP A 258 -16.77 39.21 -17.63
N LEU A 259 -15.60 38.82 -17.12
CA LEU A 259 -14.31 39.00 -17.80
C LEU A 259 -14.15 38.04 -18.97
N SER A 260 -14.61 36.80 -18.80
CA SER A 260 -14.60 35.79 -19.86
C SER A 260 -15.42 36.24 -21.08
N ASP A 261 -16.59 36.87 -20.87
CA ASP A 261 -17.42 37.44 -21.94
C ASP A 261 -16.74 38.62 -22.65
N GLN A 262 -16.04 39.49 -21.91
CA GLN A 262 -15.27 40.59 -22.48
C GLN A 262 -14.10 40.09 -23.34
N VAL A 263 -13.34 39.11 -22.84
CA VAL A 263 -12.25 38.46 -23.59
C VAL A 263 -12.79 37.79 -24.84
N CYS A 264 -13.93 37.09 -24.75
CA CYS A 264 -14.57 36.45 -25.90
C CYS A 264 -14.97 37.48 -26.97
N THR A 265 -15.60 38.59 -26.56
CA THR A 265 -16.00 39.67 -27.47
C THR A 265 -14.79 40.30 -28.15
N TYR A 266 -13.73 40.59 -27.40
CA TYR A 266 -12.50 41.14 -27.94
C TYR A 266 -11.81 40.19 -28.93
N TYR A 267 -11.76 38.89 -28.62
CA TYR A 267 -11.17 37.88 -29.50
C TYR A 267 -11.97 37.74 -30.81
N MET A 268 -13.30 37.82 -30.76
CA MET A 268 -14.14 37.79 -31.96
C MET A 268 -13.92 39.00 -32.87
N GLU A 269 -13.60 40.18 -32.31
CA GLU A 269 -13.38 41.41 -33.08
C GLU A 269 -11.94 41.54 -33.61
N ASN A 270 -10.94 41.14 -32.82
CA ASN A 270 -9.52 41.37 -33.12
C ASN A 270 -8.76 40.11 -33.56
N HIS A 271 -9.35 38.92 -33.38
CA HIS A 271 -8.71 37.61 -33.62
C HIS A 271 -7.42 37.36 -32.82
N ASP A 272 -7.24 38.07 -31.70
CA ASP A 272 -6.09 37.93 -30.81
C ASP A 272 -6.51 38.17 -29.34
N LEU A 273 -5.71 37.68 -28.40
CA LEU A 273 -5.95 37.85 -26.97
C LEU A 273 -5.54 39.26 -26.52
N PRO A 274 -6.27 39.88 -25.56
CA PRO A 274 -5.93 41.21 -25.07
C PRO A 274 -4.56 41.22 -24.36
N SER A 275 -3.85 42.35 -24.42
CA SER A 275 -2.58 42.50 -23.70
C SER A 275 -2.80 42.48 -22.18
N LEU A 276 -1.74 42.19 -21.42
CA LEU A 276 -1.80 42.16 -19.95
C LEU A 276 -2.24 43.51 -19.37
N GLU A 277 -1.82 44.62 -19.98
CA GLU A 277 -2.24 45.99 -19.59
C GLU A 277 -3.73 46.20 -19.83
N THR A 278 -4.25 45.80 -21.00
CA THR A 278 -5.68 45.93 -21.32
C THR A 278 -6.54 45.05 -20.41
N PHE A 279 -6.08 43.84 -20.11
CA PHE A 279 -6.78 42.95 -19.18
C PHE A 279 -6.78 43.49 -17.74
N GLN A 280 -5.68 44.12 -17.31
CA GLN A 280 -5.60 44.78 -16.01
C GLN A 280 -6.59 45.95 -15.86
N GLU A 281 -6.84 46.70 -16.94
CA GLU A 281 -7.86 47.77 -16.94
C GLU A 281 -9.29 47.22 -16.80
N TRP A 282 -9.55 46.02 -17.32
CA TRP A 282 -10.87 45.37 -17.24
C TRP A 282 -11.13 44.68 -15.91
N LEU A 283 -10.06 44.24 -15.23
CA LEU A 283 -10.14 43.59 -13.93
C LEU A 283 -10.71 44.57 -12.90
N ASP A 284 -12.00 44.43 -12.62
CA ASP A 284 -12.66 45.19 -11.56
C ASP A 284 -12.03 44.83 -10.21
N GLN A 285 -11.74 45.84 -9.39
CA GLN A 285 -11.19 45.66 -8.04
C GLN A 285 -12.28 45.26 -7.03
N ASP A 286 -13.46 44.83 -7.51
CA ASP A 286 -14.50 44.26 -6.66
C ASP A 286 -14.03 42.94 -6.03
N GLU A 287 -13.41 43.09 -4.86
CA GLU A 287 -12.90 42.00 -4.05
C GLU A 287 -14.00 41.00 -3.68
N ILE A 288 -15.27 41.42 -3.61
CA ILE A 288 -16.38 40.53 -3.29
C ILE A 288 -16.66 39.58 -4.45
N ALA A 289 -16.71 40.09 -5.68
CA ALA A 289 -16.92 39.28 -6.87
C ALA A 289 -15.78 38.28 -7.09
N LEU A 290 -14.53 38.70 -6.89
CA LEU A 290 -13.35 37.83 -7.01
C LEU A 290 -13.33 36.73 -5.95
N LYS A 291 -13.65 37.06 -4.70
CA LYS A 291 -13.79 36.06 -3.62
C LYS A 291 -14.92 35.08 -3.89
N TYR A 292 -16.04 35.57 -4.41
CA TYR A 292 -17.16 34.71 -4.77
C TYR A 292 -16.78 33.75 -5.90
N ASN A 293 -16.05 34.22 -6.93
CA ASN A 293 -15.53 33.36 -7.99
C ASN A 293 -14.64 32.24 -7.44
N GLU A 294 -13.68 32.57 -6.57
CA GLU A 294 -12.80 31.60 -5.94
C GLU A 294 -13.58 30.58 -5.09
N PHE A 295 -14.51 31.06 -4.25
CA PHE A 295 -15.37 30.19 -3.46
C PHE A 295 -16.16 29.22 -4.34
N MET A 296 -16.75 29.71 -5.44
CA MET A 296 -17.51 28.88 -6.37
C MET A 296 -16.65 27.82 -7.05
N ILE A 297 -15.38 28.14 -7.38
CA ILE A 297 -14.46 27.17 -8.00
C ILE A 297 -14.18 26.02 -7.03
N TYR A 298 -13.86 26.31 -5.76
CA TYR A 298 -13.62 25.27 -4.76
C TYR A 298 -14.89 24.44 -4.48
N HIS A 299 -16.05 25.08 -4.39
CA HIS A 299 -17.33 24.39 -4.20
C HIS A 299 -17.63 23.42 -5.35
N LEU A 300 -17.49 23.88 -6.60
CA LEU A 300 -17.71 23.04 -7.78
C LEU A 300 -16.68 21.91 -7.87
N ALA A 301 -15.44 22.13 -7.44
CA ALA A 301 -14.42 21.08 -7.40
C ALA A 301 -14.73 20.01 -6.34
N GLU A 302 -15.23 20.39 -5.17
CA GLU A 302 -15.67 19.45 -4.13
C GLU A 302 -16.86 18.60 -4.62
N GLU A 303 -17.86 19.24 -5.24
CA GLU A 303 -18.97 18.53 -5.88
C GLU A 303 -18.47 17.60 -7.00
N ALA A 304 -17.52 18.05 -7.83
CA ALA A 304 -16.96 17.26 -8.91
C ALA A 304 -16.23 16.01 -8.37
N LYS A 305 -15.49 16.16 -7.27
CA LYS A 305 -14.81 15.05 -6.59
C LYS A 305 -15.81 13.99 -6.15
N ASP A 306 -16.90 14.42 -5.51
CA ASP A 306 -17.95 13.54 -5.04
C ASP A 306 -18.65 12.81 -6.19
N GLN A 307 -18.99 13.53 -7.27
CA GLN A 307 -19.63 12.92 -8.44
C GLN A 307 -18.72 11.93 -9.17
N LEU A 308 -17.45 12.30 -9.39
CA LEU A 308 -16.48 11.42 -10.03
C LEU A 308 -16.22 10.16 -9.18
N THR A 309 -16.19 10.30 -7.86
CA THR A 309 -16.04 9.15 -6.95
C THR A 309 -17.28 8.25 -7.02
N ARG A 310 -18.49 8.81 -6.87
CA ARG A 310 -19.74 8.05 -6.83
C ARG A 310 -20.00 7.26 -8.11
N ALA A 311 -19.77 7.88 -9.28
CA ALA A 311 -19.94 7.21 -10.56
C ALA A 311 -18.99 5.99 -10.74
N ASN A 312 -17.88 5.95 -10.01
CA ASN A 312 -16.88 4.90 -10.09
C ASN A 312 -16.90 3.91 -8.91
N LEU A 313 -17.86 4.00 -7.99
CA LEU A 313 -17.98 3.02 -6.88
C LEU A 313 -18.28 1.60 -7.38
N ARG A 314 -19.00 1.46 -8.50
CA ARG A 314 -19.28 0.15 -9.13
C ARG A 314 -18.00 -0.55 -9.59
N LEU A 315 -17.03 0.22 -10.11
CA LEU A 315 -15.71 -0.29 -10.48
C LEU A 315 -14.97 -0.87 -9.26
N VAL A 316 -15.07 -0.24 -8.09
CA VAL A 316 -14.44 -0.76 -6.87
C VAL A 316 -15.00 -2.12 -6.50
N VAL A 317 -16.32 -2.28 -6.57
CA VAL A 317 -17.01 -3.54 -6.27
C VAL A 317 -16.56 -4.64 -7.25
N SER A 318 -16.51 -4.37 -8.55
CA SER A 318 -16.10 -5.36 -9.55
C SER A 318 -14.64 -5.80 -9.38
N VAL A 319 -13.74 -4.89 -9.00
CA VAL A 319 -12.35 -5.22 -8.65
C VAL A 319 -12.29 -6.03 -7.34
N ALA A 320 -12.97 -5.59 -6.28
CA ALA A 320 -12.91 -6.20 -4.95
C ALA A 320 -13.47 -7.64 -4.92
N LYS A 321 -14.47 -7.94 -5.77
CA LYS A 321 -15.08 -9.29 -5.88
C LYS A 321 -14.04 -10.39 -6.12
N ARG A 322 -12.96 -10.10 -6.86
CA ARG A 322 -11.89 -11.07 -7.17
C ARG A 322 -10.99 -11.43 -5.99
N TYR A 323 -11.00 -10.59 -4.95
CA TYR A 323 -10.20 -10.78 -3.75
C TYR A 323 -11.02 -11.37 -2.58
N MET A 324 -12.28 -11.74 -2.82
CA MET A 324 -13.12 -12.41 -1.83
C MET A 324 -12.50 -13.72 -1.35
N GLY A 325 -12.72 -14.05 -0.08
CA GLY A 325 -12.24 -15.29 0.53
C GLY A 325 -10.74 -15.31 0.87
N ARG A 326 -10.02 -14.19 0.75
CA ARG A 326 -8.58 -14.09 1.09
C ARG A 326 -8.28 -13.75 2.56
N GLY A 327 -9.30 -13.78 3.43
CA GLY A 327 -9.15 -13.57 4.89
C GLY A 327 -9.67 -12.22 5.41
N ILE A 328 -10.18 -11.36 4.52
CA ILE A 328 -10.84 -10.08 4.86
C ILE A 328 -12.30 -10.15 4.40
N GLN A 329 -13.20 -9.47 5.12
CA GLN A 329 -14.60 -9.36 4.74
C GLN A 329 -14.77 -8.57 3.44
N PHE A 330 -15.79 -8.89 2.65
CA PHE A 330 -16.01 -8.22 1.36
C PHE A 330 -16.23 -6.70 1.52
N GLN A 331 -16.95 -6.28 2.56
CA GLN A 331 -17.17 -4.86 2.86
C GLN A 331 -15.87 -4.11 3.12
N ASP A 332 -14.98 -4.69 3.92
CA ASP A 332 -13.69 -4.08 4.23
C ASP A 332 -12.82 -3.97 2.96
N LEU A 333 -12.85 -4.97 2.07
CA LEU A 333 -12.16 -4.89 0.77
C LEU A 333 -12.73 -3.76 -0.10
N VAL A 334 -14.05 -3.59 -0.13
CA VAL A 334 -14.70 -2.48 -0.86
C VAL A 334 -14.32 -1.13 -0.24
N GLN A 335 -14.26 -1.01 1.09
CA GLN A 335 -13.87 0.25 1.73
C GLN A 335 -12.40 0.60 1.46
N GLU A 336 -11.49 -0.37 1.55
CA GLU A 336 -10.08 -0.14 1.20
C GLU A 336 -9.91 0.18 -0.28
N GLY A 337 -10.72 -0.46 -1.14
CA GLY A 337 -10.80 -0.12 -2.56
C GLY A 337 -11.32 1.30 -2.81
N ASN A 338 -12.31 1.77 -2.05
CA ASN A 338 -12.82 3.14 -2.12
C ASN A 338 -11.75 4.15 -1.71
N VAL A 339 -10.93 3.84 -0.71
CA VAL A 339 -9.75 4.66 -0.34
C VAL A 339 -8.76 4.72 -1.50
N GLY A 340 -8.52 3.61 -2.20
CA GLY A 340 -7.71 3.59 -3.43
C GLY A 340 -8.31 4.46 -4.54
N LEU A 341 -9.62 4.37 -4.77
CA LEU A 341 -10.34 5.19 -5.75
C LEU A 341 -10.21 6.70 -5.44
N LEU A 342 -10.38 7.10 -4.18
CA LEU A 342 -10.23 8.51 -3.77
C LEU A 342 -8.85 9.07 -4.10
N ARG A 343 -7.78 8.28 -3.87
CA ARG A 343 -6.41 8.66 -4.28
C ARG A 343 -6.27 8.77 -5.80
N ALA A 344 -6.90 7.86 -6.54
CA ALA A 344 -6.92 7.92 -7.99
C ALA A 344 -7.60 9.20 -8.49
N VAL A 345 -8.73 9.59 -7.90
CA VAL A 345 -9.45 10.84 -8.24
C VAL A 345 -8.57 12.07 -8.01
N GLU A 346 -7.84 12.13 -6.90
CA GLU A 346 -6.98 13.27 -6.56
C GLU A 346 -5.77 13.42 -7.50
N LYS A 347 -5.25 12.30 -8.02
CA LYS A 347 -4.03 12.27 -8.84
C LYS A 347 -4.28 12.12 -10.33
N PHE A 348 -5.53 11.95 -10.74
CA PHE A 348 -5.85 11.68 -12.14
C PHE A 348 -5.47 12.86 -13.04
N ASP A 349 -4.61 12.56 -14.01
CA ASP A 349 -4.21 13.51 -15.05
C ASP A 349 -4.98 13.23 -16.34
N HIS A 350 -6.03 14.00 -16.55
CA HIS A 350 -6.88 13.92 -17.74
C HIS A 350 -6.17 14.41 -19.02
N THR A 351 -5.00 15.05 -18.95
CA THR A 351 -4.27 15.53 -20.14
C THR A 351 -3.61 14.39 -20.94
N LYS A 352 -3.44 13.22 -20.30
CA LYS A 352 -2.75 12.05 -20.89
C LYS A 352 -3.60 11.25 -21.88
N GLY A 353 -4.92 11.47 -21.93
CA GLY A 353 -5.80 10.82 -22.91
C GLY A 353 -6.21 9.37 -22.59
N TYR A 354 -5.96 8.90 -21.38
CA TYR A 354 -6.44 7.59 -20.91
C TYR A 354 -7.80 7.70 -20.21
N LYS A 355 -8.60 6.64 -20.30
CA LYS A 355 -9.85 6.53 -19.53
C LYS A 355 -9.56 6.52 -18.03
N PHE A 356 -10.42 7.18 -17.24
CA PHE A 356 -10.28 7.20 -15.79
C PHE A 356 -10.31 5.79 -15.19
N SER A 357 -11.19 4.91 -15.66
CA SER A 357 -11.34 3.54 -15.17
C SER A 357 -10.05 2.72 -15.22
N THR A 358 -9.25 2.87 -16.29
CA THR A 358 -7.96 2.18 -16.46
C THR A 358 -6.95 2.61 -15.40
N TYR A 359 -6.91 3.91 -15.10
CA TYR A 359 -6.04 4.46 -14.06
C TYR A 359 -6.51 4.09 -12.65
N ALA A 360 -7.82 4.25 -12.39
CA ALA A 360 -8.43 3.98 -11.09
C ALA A 360 -8.31 2.50 -10.68
N THR A 361 -8.49 1.57 -11.63
CA THR A 361 -8.38 0.12 -11.37
C THR A 361 -7.04 -0.24 -10.72
N TRP A 362 -5.96 0.44 -11.09
CA TRP A 362 -4.64 0.17 -10.52
C TRP A 362 -4.55 0.60 -9.05
N TRP A 363 -5.01 1.81 -8.72
CA TRP A 363 -5.05 2.31 -7.34
C TRP A 363 -5.95 1.50 -6.42
N ILE A 364 -7.13 1.12 -6.93
CA ILE A 364 -8.09 0.27 -6.21
C ILE A 364 -7.42 -1.07 -5.89
N ARG A 365 -6.82 -1.71 -6.90
CA ARG A 365 -6.11 -2.99 -6.75
C ARG A 365 -4.97 -2.90 -5.74
N GLN A 366 -4.17 -1.84 -5.80
CA GLN A 366 -3.05 -1.62 -4.90
C GLN A 366 -3.53 -1.48 -3.44
N ALA A 367 -4.58 -0.67 -3.22
CA ALA A 367 -5.15 -0.49 -1.89
C ALA A 367 -5.72 -1.80 -1.34
N VAL A 368 -6.52 -2.53 -2.13
CA VAL A 368 -7.08 -3.84 -1.75
C VAL A 368 -5.98 -4.86 -1.44
N SER A 369 -4.95 -4.96 -2.29
CA SER A 369 -3.85 -5.92 -2.10
C SER A 369 -3.02 -5.59 -0.86
N ARG A 370 -2.76 -4.30 -0.61
CA ARG A 370 -2.07 -3.84 0.60
C ARG A 370 -2.88 -4.14 1.86
N ALA A 371 -4.18 -3.89 1.84
CA ALA A 371 -5.07 -4.21 2.95
C ALA A 371 -5.05 -5.71 3.27
N ILE A 372 -5.07 -6.57 2.24
CA ILE A 372 -4.93 -8.04 2.40
C ILE A 372 -3.59 -8.39 3.06
N ALA A 373 -2.48 -7.79 2.61
CA ALA A 373 -1.18 -8.06 3.20
C ALA A 373 -1.10 -7.64 4.68
N ASP A 374 -1.71 -6.50 5.03
CA ASP A 374 -1.63 -5.92 6.37
C ASP A 374 -2.64 -6.51 7.37
N GLN A 375 -3.85 -6.86 6.93
CA GLN A 375 -4.99 -7.18 7.81
C GLN A 375 -5.51 -8.63 7.69
N ALA A 376 -5.21 -9.36 6.61
CA ALA A 376 -5.81 -10.68 6.39
C ALA A 376 -5.29 -11.81 7.30
N ARG A 377 -4.32 -11.53 8.16
CA ARG A 377 -3.68 -12.52 9.05
C ARG A 377 -3.80 -12.06 10.50
N THR A 378 -4.12 -13.00 11.39
CA THR A 378 -4.17 -12.77 12.84
C THR A 378 -2.83 -12.29 13.40
N ILE A 379 -1.73 -12.83 12.87
CA ILE A 379 -0.38 -12.34 13.15
C ILE A 379 0.07 -11.55 11.92
N ARG A 380 0.29 -10.25 12.10
CA ARG A 380 0.72 -9.37 11.02
C ARG A 380 2.09 -9.83 10.49
N ILE A 381 2.16 -9.98 9.17
CA ILE A 381 3.39 -10.31 8.45
C ILE A 381 3.80 -9.07 7.65
N PRO A 382 5.07 -8.64 7.69
CA PRO A 382 5.55 -7.55 6.85
C PRO A 382 5.29 -7.81 5.36
N VAL A 383 4.99 -6.76 4.60
CA VAL A 383 4.55 -6.86 3.21
C VAL A 383 5.53 -7.62 2.31
N HIS A 384 6.82 -7.32 2.39
CA HIS A 384 7.88 -8.03 1.64
C HIS A 384 7.90 -9.55 1.92
N MET A 385 7.49 -9.99 3.12
CA MET A 385 7.38 -11.42 3.42
C MET A 385 6.14 -12.02 2.76
N VAL A 386 5.02 -11.31 2.70
CA VAL A 386 3.81 -11.75 1.96
C VAL A 386 4.12 -11.92 0.47
N GLU A 387 4.89 -11.03 -0.12
CA GLU A 387 5.36 -11.15 -1.50
C GLU A 387 6.17 -12.42 -1.73
N THR A 388 7.15 -12.70 -0.84
CA THR A 388 7.94 -13.94 -0.94
C THR A 388 7.07 -15.19 -0.78
N ILE A 389 6.05 -15.15 0.08
CA ILE A 389 5.09 -16.24 0.26
C ILE A 389 4.29 -16.46 -1.03
N ASN A 390 3.77 -15.39 -1.64
CA ASN A 390 3.01 -15.47 -2.89
C ASN A 390 3.89 -15.97 -4.04
N ARG A 391 5.14 -15.52 -4.13
CA ARG A 391 6.11 -15.99 -5.14
C ARG A 391 6.44 -17.47 -4.98
N ILE A 392 6.68 -17.94 -3.75
CA ILE A 392 6.87 -19.37 -3.46
C ILE A 392 5.61 -20.16 -3.80
N GLY A 393 4.42 -19.64 -3.47
CA GLY A 393 3.14 -20.27 -3.76
C GLY A 393 2.85 -20.38 -5.25
N ARG A 394 3.20 -19.35 -6.04
CA ARG A 394 3.13 -19.36 -7.51
C ARG A 394 4.06 -20.42 -8.10
N ALA A 395 5.35 -20.34 -7.79
CA ALA A 395 6.35 -21.32 -8.25
C ALA A 395 5.95 -22.75 -7.86
N GLN A 396 5.41 -22.95 -6.65
CA GLN A 396 4.89 -24.25 -6.23
C GLN A 396 3.73 -24.72 -7.11
N ARG A 397 2.74 -23.86 -7.40
CA ARG A 397 1.60 -24.21 -8.28
C ARG A 397 2.06 -24.61 -9.68
N ASP A 398 2.97 -23.84 -10.26
CA ASP A 398 3.50 -24.10 -11.61
C ASP A 398 4.30 -25.41 -11.64
N MET A 399 5.15 -25.64 -10.65
CA MET A 399 5.92 -26.87 -10.53
C MET A 399 5.03 -28.09 -10.25
N VAL A 400 3.93 -27.95 -9.50
CA VAL A 400 2.95 -29.03 -9.31
C VAL A 400 2.33 -29.42 -10.65
N GLN A 401 2.02 -28.46 -11.52
CA GLN A 401 1.51 -28.75 -12.86
C GLN A 401 2.55 -29.45 -13.74
N GLN A 402 3.82 -29.04 -13.67
CA GLN A 402 4.91 -29.62 -14.47
C GLN A 402 5.37 -31.00 -13.97
N LEU A 403 5.52 -31.17 -12.65
CA LEU A 403 6.07 -32.37 -12.02
C LEU A 403 5.00 -33.40 -11.64
N LEU A 404 3.72 -33.02 -11.62
CA LEU A 404 2.58 -33.84 -11.16
C LEU A 404 2.77 -34.38 -9.73
N ARG A 405 3.56 -33.68 -8.91
CA ARG A 405 3.81 -33.95 -7.48
C ARG A 405 4.18 -32.65 -6.78
N ASP A 406 4.11 -32.65 -5.45
CA ASP A 406 4.64 -31.54 -4.67
C ASP A 406 6.16 -31.39 -4.86
N PRO A 407 6.66 -30.18 -5.17
CA PRO A 407 8.08 -29.92 -5.29
C PRO A 407 8.74 -29.91 -3.92
N THR A 408 9.98 -30.39 -3.89
CA THR A 408 10.80 -30.35 -2.67
C THR A 408 11.29 -28.93 -2.38
N ASP A 409 11.64 -28.63 -1.11
CA ASP A 409 12.22 -27.34 -0.72
C ASP A 409 13.49 -27.01 -1.54
N GLU A 410 14.24 -28.05 -1.95
CA GLU A 410 15.45 -27.94 -2.78
C GLU A 410 15.12 -27.50 -4.22
N GLU A 411 14.11 -28.13 -4.83
CA GLU A 411 13.65 -27.82 -6.19
C GLU A 411 13.03 -26.41 -6.26
N LEU A 412 12.28 -26.01 -5.23
CA LEU A 412 11.77 -24.64 -5.12
C LEU A 412 12.89 -23.61 -4.96
N ALA A 413 13.94 -23.93 -4.19
CA ALA A 413 15.08 -23.03 -4.04
C ALA A 413 15.83 -22.79 -5.35
N GLN A 414 15.89 -23.84 -6.18
CA GLN A 414 16.43 -23.79 -7.52
C GLN A 414 15.57 -22.92 -8.44
N GLU A 415 14.26 -23.13 -8.50
CA GLU A 415 13.36 -22.39 -9.39
C GLU A 415 13.29 -20.90 -9.05
N LEU A 416 13.31 -20.56 -7.76
CA LEU A 416 13.23 -19.18 -7.28
C LEU A 416 14.54 -18.39 -7.46
N GLY A 417 15.60 -19.01 -7.97
CA GLY A 417 16.88 -18.36 -8.26
C GLY A 417 17.72 -18.03 -7.03
N TYR A 418 17.53 -18.73 -5.90
CA TYR A 418 18.41 -18.58 -4.73
C TYR A 418 19.80 -19.18 -4.94
N LEU A 419 19.97 -19.98 -6.00
CA LEU A 419 21.21 -20.60 -6.43
C LEU A 419 21.44 -20.25 -7.90
N THR A 420 22.68 -19.93 -8.26
CA THR A 420 23.02 -19.64 -9.65
C THR A 420 23.01 -20.93 -10.51
N PRO A 421 22.81 -20.84 -11.84
CA PRO A 421 22.85 -22.00 -12.71
C PRO A 421 24.17 -22.80 -12.62
N GLU A 422 25.30 -22.11 -12.44
CA GLU A 422 26.61 -22.73 -12.26
C GLU A 422 26.70 -23.53 -10.95
N GLU A 423 26.18 -22.97 -9.85
CA GLU A 423 26.11 -23.62 -8.54
C GLU A 423 25.21 -24.86 -8.57
N LEU A 424 24.09 -24.81 -9.31
CA LEU A 424 23.19 -25.94 -9.50
C LEU A 424 23.83 -27.06 -10.34
N GLU A 425 24.55 -26.71 -11.41
CA GLU A 425 25.30 -27.69 -12.18
C GLU A 425 26.36 -28.39 -11.31
N GLN A 426 27.07 -27.65 -10.47
CA GLN A 426 28.05 -28.22 -9.54
C GLN A 426 27.39 -29.18 -8.54
N ILE A 427 26.25 -28.80 -7.93
CA ILE A 427 25.50 -29.67 -7.02
C ILE A 427 25.05 -30.95 -7.75
N SER A 428 24.55 -30.83 -8.99
CA SER A 428 24.09 -31.98 -9.78
C SER A 428 25.24 -32.94 -10.14
N ARG A 429 26.41 -32.41 -10.55
CA ARG A 429 27.61 -33.19 -10.86
C ARG A 429 28.14 -33.90 -9.64
N SER A 430 28.30 -33.20 -8.51
CA SER A 430 28.72 -33.82 -7.25
C SER A 430 27.77 -34.93 -6.80
N ARG A 431 26.45 -34.81 -7.05
CA ARG A 431 25.44 -35.83 -6.72
C ARG A 431 25.52 -37.07 -7.61
N ILE A 432 25.88 -36.90 -8.89
CA ILE A 432 26.07 -38.00 -9.86
C ILE A 432 27.40 -38.71 -9.60
N ASP A 433 28.47 -37.95 -9.39
CA ASP A 433 29.83 -38.45 -9.25
C ASP A 433 30.13 -38.98 -7.83
N GLY A 434 29.26 -38.67 -6.86
CA GLY A 434 29.40 -39.09 -5.46
C GLY A 434 30.49 -38.32 -4.70
N GLU A 435 30.95 -37.19 -5.23
CA GLU A 435 31.95 -36.34 -4.60
C GLU A 435 31.32 -35.43 -3.53
N PRO A 436 32.04 -35.12 -2.44
CA PRO A 436 31.57 -34.18 -1.44
C PRO A 436 31.45 -32.78 -2.04
N ILE A 437 30.26 -32.18 -1.92
CA ILE A 437 29.99 -30.80 -2.33
C ILE A 437 30.93 -29.86 -1.57
N ASP A 438 31.44 -28.81 -2.25
CA ASP A 438 32.22 -27.75 -1.62
C ASP A 438 31.51 -27.26 -0.33
N PRO A 439 32.20 -27.23 0.84
CA PRO A 439 31.63 -26.75 2.10
C PRO A 439 30.94 -25.38 2.03
N LEU A 440 31.41 -24.46 1.18
CA LEU A 440 30.80 -23.14 0.99
C LEU A 440 29.48 -23.23 0.22
N LEU A 441 29.47 -24.01 -0.86
CA LEU A 441 28.26 -24.24 -1.67
C LEU A 441 27.19 -25.00 -0.88
N TYR A 442 27.60 -26.01 -0.09
CA TYR A 442 26.70 -26.75 0.79
C TYR A 442 26.06 -25.84 1.86
N ARG A 443 26.81 -24.89 2.43
CA ARG A 443 26.27 -23.90 3.38
C ARG A 443 25.22 -23.01 2.71
N LYS A 444 25.50 -22.47 1.52
CA LYS A 444 24.54 -21.66 0.76
C LYS A 444 23.27 -22.44 0.44
N TRP A 445 23.41 -23.67 -0.06
CA TRP A 445 22.28 -24.53 -0.38
C TRP A 445 21.41 -24.83 0.86
N ARG A 446 22.05 -25.12 2.00
CA ARG A 446 21.35 -25.32 3.27
C ARG A 446 20.66 -24.05 3.78
N GLN A 447 21.25 -22.88 3.57
CA GLN A 447 20.62 -21.60 3.91
C GLN A 447 19.41 -21.31 3.01
N ALA A 448 19.52 -21.52 1.70
CA ALA A 448 18.43 -21.30 0.75
C ALA A 448 17.22 -22.21 1.06
N THR A 449 17.46 -23.50 1.27
CA THR A 449 16.43 -24.46 1.66
C THR A 449 15.84 -24.13 3.04
N GLY A 450 16.68 -23.76 4.01
CA GLY A 450 16.24 -23.31 5.33
C GLY A 450 15.37 -22.05 5.28
N LYS A 451 15.67 -21.11 4.37
CA LYS A 451 14.87 -19.90 4.14
C LYS A 451 13.47 -20.25 3.65
N ILE A 452 13.34 -21.12 2.64
CA ILE A 452 12.03 -21.58 2.14
C ILE A 452 11.23 -22.27 3.25
N ARG A 453 11.87 -23.14 4.02
CA ARG A 453 11.21 -23.82 5.14
C ARG A 453 10.71 -22.85 6.21
N ASN A 454 11.52 -21.84 6.54
CA ASN A 454 11.11 -20.80 7.49
C ASN A 454 9.94 -19.99 6.95
N ILE A 455 9.95 -19.61 5.67
CA ILE A 455 8.83 -18.88 5.04
C ILE A 455 7.57 -19.75 5.01
N ARG A 456 7.67 -21.03 4.66
CA ARG A 456 6.54 -21.98 4.73
C ARG A 456 5.96 -22.07 6.13
N ARG A 457 6.80 -22.08 7.17
CA ARG A 457 6.34 -22.08 8.57
C ARG A 457 5.58 -20.79 8.91
N ILE A 458 6.10 -19.63 8.50
CA ILE A 458 5.44 -18.32 8.72
C ILE A 458 4.12 -18.22 7.95
N SER A 459 4.03 -18.83 6.78
CA SER A 459 2.83 -18.83 5.94
C SER A 459 1.69 -19.71 6.47
N GLN A 460 1.91 -20.54 7.50
CA GLN A 460 0.88 -21.42 8.02
C GLN A 460 -0.24 -20.63 8.70
N PRO A 461 -1.52 -20.92 8.42
CA PRO A 461 -2.63 -20.28 9.09
C PRO A 461 -2.70 -20.71 10.56
N THR A 462 -3.12 -19.79 11.43
CA THR A 462 -3.43 -20.10 12.82
C THR A 462 -4.72 -20.90 12.90
N ILE A 463 -4.77 -21.86 13.83
CA ILE A 463 -5.94 -22.71 14.08
C ILE A 463 -6.62 -22.19 15.35
N SER A 464 -7.96 -22.15 15.36
CA SER A 464 -8.71 -21.77 16.57
C SER A 464 -8.58 -22.86 17.63
N LEU A 465 -8.38 -22.46 18.89
CA LEU A 465 -8.32 -23.40 20.02
C LEU A 465 -9.68 -24.03 20.34
N GLU A 466 -10.77 -23.37 19.95
CA GLU A 466 -12.15 -23.85 20.11
C GLU A 466 -12.57 -24.81 18.98
N GLN A 467 -11.71 -25.01 17.98
CA GLN A 467 -12.01 -25.96 16.92
C GLN A 467 -12.05 -27.37 17.52
N PRO A 468 -13.09 -28.18 17.23
CA PRO A 468 -13.20 -29.53 17.77
C PRO A 468 -12.04 -30.38 17.24
N ALA A 469 -11.38 -31.12 18.14
CA ALA A 469 -10.25 -31.98 17.77
C ALA A 469 -10.68 -33.15 16.88
N ARG A 470 -11.94 -33.59 17.01
CA ARG A 470 -12.55 -34.66 16.21
C ARG A 470 -14.03 -34.35 15.95
N PRO A 471 -14.59 -34.62 14.74
CA PRO A 471 -15.95 -34.20 14.38
C PRO A 471 -17.10 -34.77 15.24
N GLU A 472 -16.86 -35.87 15.97
CA GLU A 472 -17.88 -36.59 16.75
C GLU A 472 -17.74 -36.39 18.27
N GLU A 473 -16.72 -35.66 18.72
CA GLU A 473 -16.42 -35.46 20.14
C GLU A 473 -16.54 -33.97 20.50
N SER A 474 -16.99 -33.68 21.71
CA SER A 474 -17.05 -32.31 22.26
C SER A 474 -15.70 -31.81 22.77
N THR A 475 -14.61 -32.51 22.46
CA THR A 475 -13.26 -32.19 22.91
C THR A 475 -12.67 -31.12 22.00
N GLU A 476 -12.25 -30.02 22.62
CA GLU A 476 -11.66 -28.88 21.91
C GLU A 476 -10.14 -29.05 21.80
N LEU A 477 -9.50 -28.34 20.86
CA LEU A 477 -8.03 -28.36 20.76
C LEU A 477 -7.34 -27.82 22.03
N VAL A 478 -7.98 -26.88 22.73
CA VAL A 478 -7.46 -26.31 23.98
C VAL A 478 -7.20 -27.36 25.05
N ASP A 479 -8.01 -28.43 25.10
CA ASP A 479 -7.91 -29.50 26.10
C ASP A 479 -6.61 -30.33 25.99
N PHE A 480 -5.92 -30.24 24.84
CA PHE A 480 -4.69 -31.01 24.56
C PHE A 480 -3.41 -30.20 24.78
N ILE A 481 -3.51 -28.89 25.04
CA ILE A 481 -2.34 -28.02 25.17
C ILE A 481 -1.96 -27.93 26.66
N PRO A 482 -0.76 -28.44 27.05
CA PRO A 482 -0.29 -28.30 28.42
C PRO A 482 0.10 -26.84 28.70
N ASP A 483 -0.26 -26.33 29.87
CA ASP A 483 0.23 -25.03 30.35
C ASP A 483 1.60 -25.20 31.01
N GLU A 484 2.66 -24.82 30.30
CA GLU A 484 4.04 -24.87 30.80
C GLU A 484 4.38 -23.76 31.80
N THR A 485 3.51 -22.74 31.95
CA THR A 485 3.76 -21.62 32.86
C THR A 485 3.36 -21.93 34.30
N ILE A 486 2.41 -22.85 34.48
CA ILE A 486 1.95 -23.25 35.81
C ILE A 486 2.87 -24.35 36.35
N PRO A 487 3.56 -24.12 37.49
CA PRO A 487 4.33 -25.17 38.11
C PRO A 487 3.39 -26.29 38.55
N GLU A 488 3.80 -27.53 38.32
CA GLU A 488 3.02 -28.68 38.78
C GLU A 488 2.76 -28.58 40.29
N PRO A 489 1.60 -29.03 40.80
CA PRO A 489 1.27 -28.95 42.22
C PRO A 489 2.34 -29.58 43.12
N VAL A 490 2.99 -30.65 42.65
CA VAL A 490 4.09 -31.34 43.34
C VAL A 490 5.32 -30.45 43.42
N ASP A 491 5.68 -29.76 42.34
CA ASP A 491 6.82 -28.85 42.28
C ASP A 491 6.59 -27.60 43.13
N ALA A 492 5.38 -27.05 43.08
CA ALA A 492 4.98 -25.92 43.91
C ALA A 492 5.07 -26.27 45.41
N ALA A 493 4.54 -27.43 45.81
CA ALA A 493 4.63 -27.94 47.17
C ALA A 493 6.09 -28.21 47.58
N SER A 494 6.89 -28.81 46.70
CA SER A 494 8.31 -29.09 46.93
C SER A 494 9.11 -27.81 47.12
N LYS A 495 8.86 -26.76 46.31
CA LYS A 495 9.48 -25.44 46.46
C LYS A 495 9.09 -24.77 47.79
N GLN A 496 7.84 -24.93 48.24
CA GLN A 496 7.40 -24.41 49.54
C GLN A 496 8.08 -25.14 50.70
N LEU A 497 8.10 -26.48 50.66
CA LEU A 497 8.78 -27.31 51.64
C LEU A 497 10.29 -26.99 51.70
N LEU A 498 10.94 -26.83 50.55
CA LEU A 498 12.33 -26.40 50.45
C LEU A 498 12.56 -25.05 51.12
N ARG A 499 11.70 -24.05 50.88
CA ARG A 499 11.79 -22.73 51.53
C ARG A 499 11.69 -22.82 53.04
N GLU A 500 10.78 -23.65 53.56
CA GLU A 500 10.65 -23.89 55.00
C GLU A 500 11.89 -24.57 55.59
N GLN A 501 12.42 -25.60 54.93
CA GLN A 501 13.64 -26.29 55.38
C GLN A 501 14.87 -25.38 55.34
N VAL A 502 15.00 -24.53 54.31
CA VAL A 502 16.07 -23.52 54.25
C VAL A 502 15.95 -22.53 55.41
N ARG A 503 14.74 -22.04 55.72
CA ARG A 503 14.52 -21.17 56.89
C ARG A 503 14.92 -21.85 58.20
N ASN A 504 14.47 -23.10 58.42
CA ASN A 504 14.82 -23.87 59.62
C ASN A 504 16.34 -24.08 59.76
N VAL A 505 17.04 -24.33 58.66
CA VAL A 505 18.51 -24.49 58.66
C VAL A 505 19.23 -23.17 58.94
N LEU A 506 18.70 -22.04 58.48
CA LEU A 506 19.24 -20.70 58.74
C LEU A 506 19.08 -20.25 60.20
N GLU A 507 18.11 -20.77 60.96
CA GLU A 507 17.94 -20.46 62.38
C GLU A 507 19.12 -20.94 63.26
N PHE A 508 19.88 -21.95 62.82
CA PHE A 508 21.07 -22.43 63.53
C PHE A 508 22.31 -21.52 63.37
N LEU A 509 22.22 -20.49 62.53
CA LEU A 509 23.25 -19.48 62.35
C LEU A 509 23.04 -18.33 63.34
N SER A 510 24.10 -17.56 63.61
CA SER A 510 23.91 -16.32 64.38
C SER A 510 23.11 -15.29 63.58
N ASP A 511 22.41 -14.37 64.24
CA ASP A 511 21.57 -13.37 63.56
C ASP A 511 22.30 -12.60 62.47
N ARG A 512 23.58 -12.25 62.72
CA ARG A 512 24.45 -11.59 61.73
C ARG A 512 24.83 -12.49 60.55
N GLU A 513 25.07 -13.78 60.79
CA GLU A 513 25.38 -14.74 59.73
C GLU A 513 24.15 -15.03 58.85
N ARG A 514 22.96 -15.13 59.47
CA ARG A 514 21.67 -15.32 58.77
C ARG A 514 21.31 -14.11 57.90
N GLN A 515 21.33 -12.89 58.46
CA GLN A 515 20.94 -11.69 57.70
C GLN A 515 21.87 -11.43 56.51
N VAL A 516 23.18 -11.71 56.65
CA VAL A 516 24.14 -11.60 55.53
C VAL A 516 23.80 -12.58 54.41
N LEU A 517 23.43 -13.83 54.72
CA LEU A 517 23.01 -14.81 53.71
C LEU A 517 21.65 -14.49 53.10
N GLU A 518 20.69 -14.03 53.90
CA GLU A 518 19.35 -13.65 53.43
C GLU A 518 19.39 -12.50 52.42
N MET A 519 20.22 -11.48 52.67
CA MET A 519 20.42 -10.38 51.72
C MET A 519 21.27 -10.81 50.52
N ARG A 520 22.37 -11.56 50.76
CA ARG A 520 23.31 -11.93 49.69
C ARG A 520 22.64 -12.75 48.58
N PHE A 521 21.78 -13.70 48.96
CA PHE A 521 21.07 -14.62 48.07
C PHE A 521 19.58 -14.26 47.89
N GLY A 522 19.18 -13.04 48.27
CA GLY A 522 17.82 -12.56 48.03
C GLY A 522 16.70 -13.42 48.63
N LEU A 523 16.94 -14.12 49.74
CA LEU A 523 15.97 -15.07 50.31
C LEU A 523 14.71 -14.38 50.89
N LYS A 524 14.77 -13.05 51.08
CA LYS A 524 13.64 -12.19 51.51
C LYS A 524 13.05 -11.39 50.35
N ASP A 525 13.90 -10.75 49.56
CA ASP A 525 13.47 -9.74 48.58
C ASP A 525 13.58 -10.22 47.12
N GLY A 526 14.01 -11.48 46.90
CA GLY A 526 14.13 -12.10 45.58
C GLY A 526 15.30 -11.60 44.72
N LYS A 527 16.17 -10.75 45.27
CA LYS A 527 17.31 -10.15 44.56
C LYS A 527 18.64 -10.47 45.22
N ASP A 528 19.60 -10.92 44.43
CA ASP A 528 20.96 -11.15 44.89
C ASP A 528 21.73 -9.83 45.02
N HIS A 529 22.25 -9.55 46.22
CA HIS A 529 23.06 -8.36 46.48
C HIS A 529 24.55 -8.64 46.38
N THR A 530 25.35 -7.67 45.93
CA THR A 530 26.82 -7.83 45.89
C THR A 530 27.42 -7.76 47.30
N LEU A 531 28.61 -8.35 47.50
CA LEU A 531 29.32 -8.29 48.80
C LEU A 531 29.63 -6.86 49.26
N GLU A 532 29.72 -5.92 48.32
CA GLU A 532 29.94 -4.49 48.59
C GLU A 532 28.67 -3.78 49.04
N GLU A 533 27.53 -4.09 48.42
CA GLU A 533 26.21 -3.60 48.85
C GLU A 533 25.85 -4.09 50.24
N VAL A 534 25.99 -5.40 50.49
CA VAL A 534 25.76 -5.99 51.81
C VAL A 534 26.74 -5.39 52.83
N GLY A 535 28.01 -5.18 52.47
CA GLY A 535 28.99 -4.53 53.34
C GLY A 535 28.60 -3.10 53.73
N ARG A 536 28.04 -2.33 52.78
CA ARG A 536 27.57 -0.96 53.02
C ARG A 536 26.40 -0.93 54.02
N GLU A 537 25.46 -1.86 53.91
CA GLU A 537 24.29 -1.94 54.79
C GLU A 537 24.65 -2.34 56.22
N PHE A 538 25.57 -3.31 56.40
CA PHE A 538 26.02 -3.74 57.72
C PHE A 538 27.11 -2.85 58.34
N GLY A 539 27.60 -1.83 57.61
CA GLY A 539 28.69 -0.95 58.05
C GLY A 539 30.04 -1.66 58.18
N VAL A 540 30.31 -2.66 57.33
CA VAL A 540 31.52 -3.49 57.40
C VAL A 540 32.19 -3.63 56.04
N THR A 541 33.50 -3.89 56.03
CA THR A 541 34.25 -4.08 54.78
C THR A 541 33.78 -5.32 54.00
N ARG A 542 33.87 -5.27 52.68
CA ARG A 542 33.59 -6.39 51.77
C ARG A 542 34.24 -7.70 52.22
N GLU A 543 35.53 -7.65 52.57
CA GLU A 543 36.29 -8.83 53.01
C GLU A 543 35.74 -9.42 54.31
N ARG A 544 35.19 -8.59 55.20
CA ARG A 544 34.57 -9.07 56.42
C ARG A 544 33.23 -9.75 56.17
N ILE A 545 32.42 -9.26 55.22
CA ILE A 545 31.20 -9.95 54.79
C ILE A 545 31.52 -11.31 54.17
N ARG A 546 32.54 -11.38 53.31
CA ARG A 546 33.05 -12.63 52.74
C ARG A 546 33.48 -13.64 53.81
N GLN A 547 34.17 -13.19 54.86
CA GLN A 547 34.55 -14.05 55.99
C GLN A 547 33.35 -14.58 56.76
N ILE A 548 32.33 -13.75 56.99
CA ILE A 548 31.08 -14.13 57.67
C ILE A 548 30.33 -15.17 56.82
N GLU A 549 30.21 -14.94 55.52
CA GLU A 549 29.62 -15.86 54.55
C GLU A 549 30.34 -17.21 54.55
N ALA A 550 31.66 -17.23 54.38
CA ALA A 550 32.45 -18.46 54.35
C ALA A 550 32.32 -19.25 55.67
N LYS A 551 32.26 -18.56 56.81
CA LYS A 551 32.03 -19.17 58.12
C LYS A 551 30.62 -19.75 58.24
N ALA A 552 29.60 -19.03 57.77
CA ALA A 552 28.22 -19.49 57.76
C ALA A 552 28.04 -20.72 56.86
N LEU A 553 28.54 -20.68 55.62
CA LEU A 553 28.54 -21.81 54.69
C LEU A 553 29.28 -23.03 55.26
N ARG A 554 30.41 -22.84 55.95
CA ARG A 554 31.13 -23.94 56.62
C ARG A 554 30.29 -24.59 57.73
N LYS A 555 29.51 -23.81 58.48
CA LYS A 555 28.58 -24.33 59.50
C LYS A 555 27.38 -25.05 58.87
N LEU A 556 26.91 -24.60 57.71
CA LEU A 556 25.82 -25.24 56.98
C LEU A 556 26.25 -26.56 56.31
N ARG A 557 27.53 -26.68 55.93
CA ARG A 557 28.12 -27.91 55.36
C ARG A 557 28.27 -29.08 56.35
N HIS A 558 27.97 -28.89 57.64
CA HIS A 558 28.07 -29.97 58.61
C HIS A 558 27.05 -31.09 58.28
N PRO A 559 27.45 -32.38 58.29
CA PRO A 559 26.60 -33.50 57.81
C PRO A 559 25.23 -33.60 58.47
N SER A 560 25.11 -33.18 59.74
CA SER A 560 23.83 -33.18 60.45
C SER A 560 22.81 -32.17 59.90
N ARG A 561 23.27 -31.12 59.21
CA ARG A 561 22.45 -30.02 58.67
C ARG A 561 22.25 -30.17 57.16
N SER A 562 23.31 -30.56 56.45
CA SER A 562 23.24 -30.77 54.99
C SER A 562 22.40 -31.99 54.60
N LYS A 563 22.23 -32.98 55.47
CA LYS A 563 21.36 -34.14 55.20
C LYS A 563 19.90 -33.76 54.95
N MET A 564 19.36 -32.74 55.65
CA MET A 564 17.97 -32.28 55.48
C MET A 564 17.71 -31.56 54.16
N LEU A 565 18.74 -30.96 53.56
CA LEU A 565 18.65 -30.24 52.28
C LEU A 565 19.08 -31.10 51.09
N ARG A 566 19.68 -32.27 51.35
CA ARG A 566 20.23 -33.16 50.31
C ARG A 566 19.12 -33.82 49.49
N ASP A 567 17.98 -34.09 50.11
CA ASP A 567 16.83 -34.74 49.48
C ASP A 567 16.11 -33.82 48.46
N TYR A 568 16.41 -32.52 48.46
CA TYR A 568 15.89 -31.53 47.50
C TYR A 568 16.88 -31.21 46.36
N LEU A 569 18.05 -31.86 46.34
CA LEU A 569 19.08 -31.70 45.29
C LEU A 569 19.13 -32.90 44.33
N SER A 570 18.42 -33.98 44.66
CA SER A 570 18.17 -35.14 43.79
C SER A 570 16.87 -34.95 43.03
#